data_AF-A0A5M3Q2D5-F1
#
_entry.id   AF-A0A5M3Q2D5-F1
#
_cell.length_a   1.000
_cell.length_b   1.000
_cell.length_c   1.000
_cell.angle_alpha   90.00
_cell.angle_beta   90.00
_cell.angle_gamma   90.00
#
_symmetry.space_group_name_H-M   'P 1'
#
loop_
_entity.id
_entity.type
_entity.pdbx_description
1 polymer ?
#
loop_
_entity_poly.entity_id
_entity_poly.type
_entity_poly.pdbx_seq_one_letter_code
_entity_poly.pdbx_strand_id
1 'polypeptide(L)' 'MIDSTPIPFFTDDIAIVAHTTSNEMSDAIGRPMTIREFAERVNAPVYLGTTDNGELYAASGRYPNIQFLHGPEEIQAAA' A
#
# COMPACT_ATOMS: atom_id res chain seq x y z
N MET A 1 -21.02 -12.89 -12.39
CA MET A 1 -19.61 -12.76 -11.96
C MET A 1 -18.95 -11.76 -12.89
N ILE A 2 -18.18 -10.82 -12.38
CA ILE A 2 -17.38 -9.93 -13.24
C ILE A 2 -16.09 -10.69 -13.51
N ASP A 3 -15.84 -11.07 -14.77
CA ASP A 3 -14.54 -11.53 -15.24
C ASP A 3 -13.61 -10.32 -15.26
N SER A 4 -12.84 -10.13 -14.18
CA SER A 4 -11.80 -9.10 -14.12
C SER A 4 -10.44 -9.76 -14.34
N THR A 5 -9.80 -9.45 -15.46
CA THR A 5 -8.38 -9.78 -15.69
C THR A 5 -7.53 -8.93 -14.75
N PRO A 6 -6.66 -9.51 -13.91
CA PRO A 6 -5.71 -8.75 -13.10
C PRO A 6 -4.80 -7.92 -14.01
N ILE A 7 -4.71 -6.62 -13.76
CA ILE A 7 -3.74 -5.74 -14.42
C ILE A 7 -2.52 -5.67 -13.50
N PRO A 8 -1.32 -6.03 -13.99
CA PRO A 8 -0.11 -5.89 -13.19
C PRO A 8 0.10 -4.41 -12.84
N PHE A 9 0.19 -4.14 -11.55
CA PHE A 9 0.46 -2.81 -11.03
C PHE A 9 1.97 -2.56 -11.02
N PHE A 10 2.41 -1.55 -11.75
CA PHE A 10 3.80 -1.10 -11.77
C PHE A 10 4.02 -0.13 -10.60
N THR A 11 4.80 -0.55 -9.60
CA THR A 11 5.00 0.19 -8.35
C THR A 11 5.83 1.47 -8.52
N ASP A 12 6.41 1.67 -9.69
CA ASP A 12 7.13 2.83 -10.19
C ASP A 12 6.24 3.88 -10.87
N ASP A 13 5.04 3.50 -11.35
CA ASP A 13 4.12 4.43 -12.01
C ASP A 13 3.21 5.20 -11.03
N ILE A 14 3.09 4.73 -9.79
CA ILE A 14 2.25 5.35 -8.76
C ILE A 14 3.09 6.05 -7.71
N ALA A 15 2.96 7.37 -7.67
CA ALA A 15 3.49 8.21 -6.60
C ALA A 15 2.44 8.47 -5.52
N ILE A 16 2.85 8.31 -4.27
CA ILE A 16 2.11 8.72 -3.08
C ILE A 16 2.76 9.97 -2.48
N VAL A 17 1.94 10.84 -1.91
CA VAL A 17 2.41 11.98 -1.11
C VAL A 17 2.03 11.70 0.32
N ALA A 18 3.02 11.45 1.18
CA ALA A 18 2.76 11.14 2.57
C ALA A 18 2.31 12.39 3.33
N HIS A 19 1.16 12.31 4.00
CA HIS A 19 0.66 13.36 4.90
C HIS A 19 0.99 13.08 6.37
N THR A 20 1.23 11.81 6.71
CA THR A 20 1.66 11.35 8.03
C THR A 20 2.64 10.21 7.86
N THR A 21 3.66 10.12 8.70
CA THR A 21 4.69 9.07 8.65
C THR A 21 5.15 8.66 10.06
N SER A 22 5.93 7.58 10.15
CA SER A 22 6.74 7.29 11.34
C SER A 22 7.88 8.31 11.48
N ASN A 23 8.46 8.41 12.69
CA ASN A 23 9.55 9.37 12.96
C ASN A 23 10.75 9.23 11.99
N GLU A 24 11.08 8.00 11.62
CA GLU A 24 12.19 7.62 10.72
C GLU A 24 11.94 8.04 9.26
N MET A 25 10.69 8.37 8.92
CA MET A 25 10.23 8.77 7.58
C MET A 25 9.68 10.20 7.58
N SER A 26 10.00 11.00 8.59
CA SER A 26 9.48 12.38 8.74
C SER A 26 9.87 13.30 7.58
N ASP A 27 11.02 13.08 6.95
CA ASP A 27 11.49 13.82 5.77
C ASP A 27 10.73 13.49 4.48
N ALA A 28 9.90 12.44 4.47
CA ALA A 28 9.06 12.07 3.33
C ALA A 28 7.73 12.83 3.30
N ILE A 29 7.36 13.56 4.37
CA ILE A 29 6.11 14.32 4.43
C ILE A 29 6.10 15.40 3.34
N GLY A 30 5.02 15.43 2.55
CA GLY A 30 4.83 16.40 1.46
C GLY A 30 5.74 16.20 0.25
N ARG A 31 6.55 15.13 0.22
CA ARG A 31 7.41 14.77 -0.92
C ARG A 31 6.80 13.60 -1.66
N PRO A 32 6.51 13.72 -2.97
CA PRO A 32 6.08 12.59 -3.77
C PRO A 32 7.14 11.48 -3.75
N MET A 33 6.71 10.24 -3.55
CA MET A 33 7.54 9.05 -3.68
C MET A 33 6.74 7.90 -4.27
N THR A 34 7.38 7.06 -5.07
CA THR A 34 6.76 5.86 -5.63
C THR A 34 6.63 4.75 -4.58
N ILE A 35 5.71 3.81 -4.81
CA ILE A 35 5.61 2.61 -3.94
C ILE A 35 6.91 1.81 -3.96
N ARG A 36 7.61 1.76 -5.10
CA ARG A 36 8.95 1.16 -5.20
C ARG A 36 9.97 1.85 -4.29
N GLU A 37 10.10 3.17 -4.38
CA GLU A 37 11.03 3.94 -3.54
C GLU A 37 10.72 3.76 -2.05
N PHE A 38 9.43 3.65 -1.70
CA PHE A 38 9.05 3.39 -0.32
C PHE A 38 9.49 1.99 0.13
N ALA A 39 9.25 0.96 -0.67
CA ALA A 39 9.67 -0.41 -0.39
C ALA A 39 11.19 -0.55 -0.25
N GLU A 40 11.96 0.12 -1.11
CA GLU A 40 13.42 0.17 -1.04
C GLU A 40 13.89 0.82 0.25
N ARG A 41 13.25 1.92 0.65
CA ARG A 41 13.63 2.69 1.83
C ARG A 41 13.35 1.97 3.15
N VAL A 42 12.25 1.22 3.23
CA VAL A 42 11.92 0.40 4.40
C VAL A 42 12.53 -1.00 4.34
N ASN A 43 13.12 -1.36 3.20
CA ASN A 43 13.71 -2.68 2.92
C ASN A 43 12.75 -3.85 3.25
N ALA A 44 11.48 -3.70 2.88
CA ALA A 44 10.44 -4.68 3.15
C ALA A 44 9.26 -4.55 2.17
N PRO A 45 8.43 -5.60 2.01
CA PRO A 45 7.20 -5.51 1.23
C PRO A 45 6.27 -4.42 1.76
N VAL A 46 5.69 -3.64 0.84
CA VAL A 46 4.70 -2.60 1.16
C VAL A 46 3.32 -3.16 0.90
N TYR A 47 2.45 -2.99 1.89
CA TYR A 47 1.03 -3.33 1.80
C TYR A 47 0.21 -2.03 1.76
N LEU A 48 -0.87 -2.05 1.00
CA LEU A 48 -1.87 -0.98 1.02
C LEU A 48 -3.01 -1.39 1.93
N GLY A 49 -3.53 -0.47 2.72
CA GLY A 49 -4.66 -0.68 3.59
C GLY A 49 -5.44 0.59 3.83
N THR A 50 -6.57 0.47 4.52
CA THR A 50 -7.43 1.61 4.87
C THR A 50 -7.59 1.70 6.37
N THR A 51 -7.67 2.92 6.89
CA THR A 51 -8.09 3.17 8.28
C THR A 51 -9.61 3.15 8.39
N ASP A 52 -10.13 3.11 9.62
CA ASP A 52 -11.58 3.21 9.90
C ASP A 52 -12.22 4.50 9.34
N ASN A 53 -11.41 5.55 9.15
CA ASN A 53 -11.85 6.83 8.59
C ASN A 53 -11.77 6.89 7.06
N GLY A 54 -11.38 5.79 6.40
CA GLY A 54 -11.27 5.68 4.95
C GLY A 54 -9.99 6.25 4.35
N GLU A 55 -8.96 6.52 5.17
CA GLU A 55 -7.68 6.99 4.66
C GLU A 55 -6.86 5.81 4.11
N LEU A 56 -6.24 6.01 2.94
CA LEU A 56 -5.32 5.03 2.36
C LEU A 56 -3.97 5.10 3.06
N TYR A 57 -3.48 3.95 3.52
CA TYR A 57 -2.17 3.79 4.14
C TYR A 57 -1.30 2.82 3.34
N ALA A 58 -0.04 3.21 3.16
CA ALA A 58 1.02 2.31 2.71
C ALA A 58 1.88 1.95 3.93
N ALA A 59 2.09 0.66 4.18
CA ALA A 59 2.80 0.21 5.38
C ALA A 59 3.66 -1.05 5.13
N SER A 60 4.83 -1.11 5.76
CA SER A 60 5.70 -2.29 5.77
C SER A 60 5.53 -3.10 7.06
N GLY A 61 4.37 -3.73 7.21
CA GLY A 61 4.05 -4.54 8.38
C GLY A 61 2.55 -4.59 8.68
N ARG A 62 2.16 -5.36 9.70
CA ARG A 62 0.78 -5.42 10.16
C ARG A 62 0.55 -4.42 11.29
N TYR A 63 -0.48 -3.59 11.14
CA TYR A 63 -0.91 -2.63 12.13
C TYR A 63 -2.36 -2.94 12.55
N PRO A 64 -2.68 -2.88 13.85
CA PRO A 64 -3.98 -3.31 14.36
C PRO A 64 -5.15 -2.42 13.90
N ASN A 65 -4.87 -1.19 13.45
CA ASN A 65 -5.83 -0.19 13.02
C ASN A 65 -5.85 0.03 11.49
N ILE A 66 -5.19 -0.85 10.72
CA ILE A 66 -5.16 -0.79 9.26
C ILE A 66 -5.78 -2.06 8.72
N GLN A 67 -6.89 -1.93 8.01
CA GLN A 67 -7.46 -3.01 7.23
C GLN A 67 -6.70 -3.10 5.90
N PHE A 68 -5.83 -4.10 5.77
CA PHE A 68 -5.08 -4.28 4.53
C PHE A 68 -6.00 -4.69 3.38
N LEU A 69 -5.78 -4.07 2.22
CA LEU A 69 -6.44 -4.44 0.98
C LEU A 69 -5.82 -5.74 0.52
N HIS A 70 -6.58 -6.83 0.60
CA HIS A 70 -6.18 -8.10 0.03
C HIS A 70 -6.24 -7.97 -1.49
N GLY A 71 -5.17 -8.37 -2.17
CA GLY A 71 -5.16 -8.44 -3.63
C GLY A 71 -6.20 -9.46 -4.15
N PRO A 72 -6.52 -9.45 -5.45
CA PRO A 72 -7.46 -10.39 -6.07
C PRO A 72 -7.06 -11.87 -5.93
N GLU A 73 -5.86 -12.15 -5.43
CA GLU A 73 -5.31 -13.48 -5.19
C GLU A 73 -6.04 -14.26 -4.07
N GLU A 74 -6.82 -13.58 -3.22
CA GLU A 74 -7.68 -14.20 -2.20
C GLU A 74 -9.16 -14.37 -2.63
N ILE A 75 -9.50 -14.15 -3.91
CA ILE A 75 -10.76 -14.68 -4.44
C ILE A 75 -10.63 -16.20 -4.37
N GLN A 76 -11.13 -16.77 -3.27
CA GLN A 76 -11.18 -18.20 -3.03
C GLN A 76 -11.60 -18.87 -4.33
N ALA A 77 -10.76 -19.77 -4.84
CA ALA A 77 -11.18 -20.72 -5.85
C ALA A 77 -12.48 -21.34 -5.33
N ALA A 78 -13.59 -20.92 -5.92
CA ALA A 78 -14.90 -21.50 -5.62
C ALA A 78 -14.76 -22.99 -5.94
N ALA A 79 -14.86 -23.82 -4.88
CA ALA A 79 -14.85 -25.26 -4.97
C ALA A 79 -16.08 -25.78 -5.73
#